data_AF-A0A6A5BT50-F1
#
_entry.id   AF-A0A6A5BT50-F1
#
_cell.length_a   1.000
_cell.length_b   1.000
_cell.length_c   1.000
_cell.angle_alpha   90.00
_cell.angle_beta   90.00
_cell.angle_gamma   90.00
#
_symmetry.space_group_name_H-M   'P 1'
#
loop_
_entity.id
_entity.type
_entity.pdbx_description
1 polymer ?
#
loop_
_entity_poly.entity_id
_entity_poly.type
_entity_poly.pdbx_seq_one_letter_code
_entity_poly.pdbx_strand_id
1 'polypeptide(L)'
;MNNSLVVSSLAIFLFACWMANISVVQAAMAPSAPSITVVSTSPQTYEIKYTDDVIIEVAVGNDLMINWTINGTAIEYYNTTLIFPVSHLQEEVPYLITLTVTDLNTQMSSTYDHPFIILKSPRFCTFNVTPISGVAFETEFSHVLENCKADHLRYSYFIETKEGVRDVHHENVSSQIVRTTLPFANQSSVTVGVEVIDSLTETSTIYTYPVEVVVPALASFNDCKFMVRHLGFKRSARSLPAFKYSHIYTPQNIQLTANECARRVKEQSVSV
;
A
#
# COMPACT_ATOMS: atom_id res chain seq x y z
N MET A 1 60.16 -109.52 17.79
CA MET A 1 61.09 -108.91 16.83
C MET A 1 60.57 -107.51 16.51
N ASN A 2 61.39 -106.49 16.81
CA ASN A 2 61.62 -105.21 16.10
C ASN A 2 60.44 -104.52 15.40
N ASN A 3 60.23 -103.21 15.38
CA ASN A 3 60.99 -102.03 15.81
C ASN A 3 60.10 -100.81 15.46
N SER A 4 60.27 -99.70 16.20
CA SER A 4 60.40 -98.31 15.71
C SER A 4 59.23 -97.64 14.94
N LEU A 5 58.59 -96.57 15.44
CA LEU A 5 59.01 -95.14 15.63
C LEU A 5 58.79 -94.22 14.39
N VAL A 6 58.35 -92.97 14.71
CA VAL A 6 58.43 -91.68 13.97
C VAL A 6 57.28 -91.39 12.97
N VAL A 7 56.29 -90.49 13.20
CA VAL A 7 56.21 -89.01 13.46
C VAL A 7 55.98 -88.15 12.19
N SER A 8 55.12 -87.12 12.37
CA SER A 8 54.99 -85.82 11.68
C SER A 8 53.72 -85.68 10.80
N SER A 9 52.73 -84.89 11.26
CA SER A 9 52.58 -83.43 11.09
C SER A 9 51.78 -83.09 9.83
N LEU A 10 50.58 -82.52 9.97
CA LEU A 10 50.27 -81.13 9.60
C LEU A 10 48.78 -80.83 9.80
N ALA A 11 48.51 -79.70 10.44
CA ALA A 11 47.20 -79.10 10.65
C ALA A 11 46.54 -78.63 9.34
N ILE A 12 45.21 -78.51 9.32
CA ILE A 12 44.48 -77.35 8.75
C ILE A 12 43.07 -77.28 9.37
N PHE A 13 42.78 -76.11 9.90
CA PHE A 13 41.51 -75.64 10.44
C PHE A 13 40.38 -75.67 9.40
N LEU A 14 39.22 -76.22 9.76
CA LEU A 14 37.94 -76.00 9.08
C LEU A 14 37.09 -75.04 9.92
N PHE A 15 37.28 -73.74 9.71
CA PHE A 15 36.35 -72.70 10.15
C PHE A 15 35.29 -72.55 9.06
N ALA A 16 34.14 -73.21 9.21
CA ALA A 16 33.01 -73.02 8.32
C ALA A 16 32.37 -71.65 8.61
N CYS A 17 32.58 -70.72 7.68
CA CYS A 17 32.01 -69.39 7.68
C CYS A 17 30.50 -69.49 7.40
N TRP A 18 29.69 -69.23 8.42
CA TRP A 18 28.24 -69.05 8.30
C TRP A 18 28.00 -67.64 7.73
N MET A 19 27.84 -67.54 6.41
CA MET A 19 27.44 -66.28 5.74
C MET A 19 25.96 -66.02 6.04
N ALA A 20 25.70 -65.32 7.13
CA ALA A 20 24.40 -64.70 7.38
C ALA A 20 24.20 -63.58 6.33
N ASN A 21 23.33 -63.84 5.35
CA ASN A 21 22.72 -62.78 4.54
C ASN A 21 21.81 -61.95 5.46
N ILE A 22 22.38 -60.95 6.11
CA ILE A 22 21.61 -59.88 6.74
C ILE A 22 21.09 -59.01 5.60
N SER A 23 19.89 -59.32 5.12
CA SER A 23 19.10 -58.36 4.36
C SER A 23 18.77 -57.21 5.32
N VAL A 24 19.52 -56.12 5.22
CA VAL A 24 19.14 -54.85 5.85
C VAL A 24 17.88 -54.40 5.14
N VAL A 25 16.72 -54.76 5.68
CA VAL A 25 15.45 -54.13 5.34
C VAL A 25 15.55 -52.73 5.92
N GLN A 26 16.09 -51.81 5.13
CA GLN A 26 16.03 -50.39 5.45
C GLN A 26 14.55 -50.04 5.47
N ALA A 27 14.00 -49.86 6.68
CA ALA A 27 12.63 -49.42 6.86
C ALA A 27 12.47 -48.12 6.08
N ALA A 28 11.75 -48.18 4.97
CA ALA A 28 11.37 -47.01 4.22
C ALA A 28 10.62 -46.10 5.21
N MET A 29 11.16 -44.91 5.46
CA MET A 29 10.46 -43.91 6.26
C MET A 29 9.07 -43.72 5.63
N ALA A 30 8.02 -43.82 6.46
CA ALA A 30 6.67 -43.59 5.98
C ALA A 30 6.59 -42.20 5.32
N PRO A 31 5.88 -42.07 4.18
CA PRO A 31 5.75 -40.78 3.51
C PRO A 31 5.16 -39.75 4.49
N SER A 32 5.86 -38.63 4.66
CA SER A 32 5.44 -37.53 5.53
C SER A 32 4.80 -36.42 4.70
N ALA A 33 3.80 -35.74 5.27
CA ALA A 33 3.22 -34.55 4.64
C ALA A 33 4.27 -33.43 4.47
N PRO A 34 4.14 -32.57 3.43
CA PRO A 34 5.05 -31.47 3.22
C PRO A 34 5.03 -30.47 4.37
N SER A 35 6.14 -29.79 4.66
CA SER A 35 6.16 -28.72 5.67
C SER A 35 5.80 -27.36 5.04
N ILE A 36 5.06 -26.55 5.80
CA ILE A 36 4.76 -25.15 5.48
C ILE A 36 5.41 -24.29 6.55
N THR A 37 6.26 -23.34 6.15
CA THR A 37 6.83 -22.35 7.06
C THR A 37 6.34 -20.97 6.66
N VAL A 38 5.65 -20.26 7.56
CA VAL A 38 5.25 -18.87 7.31
C VAL A 38 6.47 -17.98 7.47
N VAL A 39 6.85 -17.27 6.40
CA VAL A 39 7.97 -16.33 6.36
C VAL A 39 7.51 -14.98 6.88
N SER A 40 6.38 -14.48 6.37
CA SER A 40 5.81 -13.21 6.77
C SER A 40 4.30 -13.16 6.53
N THR A 41 3.63 -12.30 7.29
CA THR A 41 2.23 -11.92 7.07
C THR A 41 2.11 -10.41 7.23
N SER A 42 1.30 -9.78 6.37
CA SER A 42 0.97 -8.37 6.46
C SER A 42 -0.51 -8.16 6.08
N PRO A 43 -1.29 -7.44 6.90
CA PRO A 43 -0.95 -7.00 8.25
C PRO A 43 -0.77 -8.20 9.22
N GLN A 44 -0.08 -7.98 10.34
CA GLN A 44 0.12 -9.03 11.37
C GLN A 44 -1.08 -9.18 12.32
N THR A 45 -2.14 -8.42 12.07
CA THR A 45 -3.36 -8.37 12.88
C THR A 45 -4.48 -9.15 12.21
N TYR A 46 -5.36 -9.72 13.03
CA TYR A 46 -6.60 -10.33 12.56
C TYR A 46 -7.55 -9.30 11.91
N GLU A 47 -7.47 -8.06 12.36
CA GLU A 47 -8.28 -6.95 11.87
C GLU A 47 -7.51 -6.20 10.77
N ILE A 48 -8.17 -6.03 9.62
CA ILE A 48 -7.58 -5.47 8.39
C ILE A 48 -8.39 -4.28 7.95
N LYS A 49 -7.72 -3.20 7.50
CA LYS A 49 -8.41 -2.05 6.93
C LYS A 49 -8.86 -2.39 5.51
N TYR A 50 -10.03 -1.87 5.10
CA TYR A 50 -10.59 -2.12 3.77
C TYR A 50 -9.67 -1.69 2.60
N THR A 51 -8.71 -0.79 2.86
CA THR A 51 -7.72 -0.30 1.90
C THR A 51 -6.45 -1.14 1.82
N ASP A 52 -6.26 -2.08 2.75
CA ASP A 52 -5.02 -2.86 2.86
C ASP A 52 -5.15 -4.19 2.09
N ASP A 53 -4.02 -4.73 1.67
CA ASP A 53 -3.96 -6.07 1.07
C ASP A 53 -3.51 -7.09 2.13
N VAL A 54 -3.99 -8.33 2.00
CA VAL A 54 -3.44 -9.47 2.75
C VAL A 54 -2.25 -10.03 1.99
N ILE A 55 -1.08 -9.96 2.60
CA ILE A 55 0.16 -10.51 2.06
C ILE A 55 0.59 -11.67 2.96
N ILE A 56 0.74 -12.86 2.38
CA ILE A 56 1.21 -14.05 3.08
C ILE A 56 2.36 -14.66 2.29
N GLU A 57 3.53 -14.70 2.91
CA GLU A 57 4.71 -15.36 2.34
C GLU A 57 4.97 -16.66 3.09
N VAL A 58 5.11 -17.75 2.34
CA VAL A 58 5.47 -19.05 2.88
C VAL A 58 6.74 -19.58 2.21
N ALA A 59 7.46 -20.43 2.93
CA ALA A 59 8.51 -21.27 2.39
C ALA A 59 8.02 -22.72 2.44
N VAL A 60 8.11 -23.38 1.29
CA VAL A 60 7.72 -24.78 1.08
C VAL A 60 8.84 -25.51 0.33
N GLY A 61 8.85 -26.85 0.39
CA GLY A 61 9.80 -27.66 -0.36
C GLY A 61 9.61 -27.58 -1.87
N ASN A 62 10.54 -28.16 -2.63
CA ASN A 62 10.47 -28.24 -4.09
C ASN A 62 9.43 -29.27 -4.55
N ASP A 63 8.92 -29.10 -5.78
CA ASP A 63 8.00 -30.02 -6.47
C ASP A 63 6.64 -30.25 -5.78
N LEU A 64 6.13 -29.20 -5.11
CA LEU A 64 4.83 -29.21 -4.44
C LEU A 64 3.79 -28.42 -5.24
N MET A 65 2.56 -28.91 -5.24
CA MET A 65 1.41 -28.17 -5.75
C MET A 65 0.89 -27.24 -4.65
N ILE A 66 0.77 -25.96 -4.97
CA ILE A 66 0.28 -24.90 -4.07
C ILE A 66 -1.13 -24.50 -4.52
N ASN A 67 -2.07 -24.46 -3.59
CA ASN A 67 -3.42 -23.97 -3.85
C ASN A 67 -3.86 -23.03 -2.72
N TRP A 68 -4.32 -21.83 -3.09
CA TRP A 68 -4.88 -20.86 -2.16
C TRP A 68 -6.39 -20.80 -2.31
N THR A 69 -7.09 -20.73 -1.19
CA THR A 69 -8.54 -20.56 -1.16
C THR A 69 -8.94 -19.49 -0.16
N ILE A 70 -10.06 -18.83 -0.40
CA ILE A 70 -10.74 -17.95 0.56
C ILE A 70 -12.14 -18.49 0.83
N ASN A 71 -12.44 -18.80 2.09
CA ASN A 71 -13.69 -19.44 2.51
C ASN A 71 -14.03 -20.67 1.63
N GLY A 72 -13.01 -21.45 1.24
CA GLY A 72 -13.14 -22.64 0.38
C GLY A 72 -13.26 -22.36 -1.12
N THR A 73 -13.30 -21.10 -1.56
CA THR A 73 -13.29 -20.73 -2.99
C THR A 73 -11.87 -20.52 -3.46
N ALA A 74 -11.49 -21.13 -4.60
CA ALA A 74 -10.15 -21.01 -5.14
C ALA A 74 -9.79 -19.57 -5.52
N ILE A 75 -8.59 -19.15 -5.12
CA ILE A 75 -7.94 -17.93 -5.62
C ILE A 75 -7.06 -18.40 -6.77
N GLU A 76 -7.15 -17.77 -7.95
CA GLU A 76 -6.32 -18.12 -9.12
C GLU A 76 -4.85 -17.70 -8.91
N TYR A 77 -4.20 -18.31 -7.93
CA TYR A 77 -2.88 -17.97 -7.45
C TYR A 77 -2.15 -19.23 -7.01
N TYR A 78 -0.98 -19.50 -7.59
CA TYR A 78 -0.25 -20.78 -7.43
C TYR A 78 1.19 -20.59 -6.94
N ASN A 79 1.49 -19.46 -6.29
CA ASN A 79 2.83 -19.11 -5.82
C ASN A 79 2.91 -19.11 -4.28
N THR A 80 4.13 -19.09 -3.75
CA THR A 80 4.42 -19.10 -2.31
C THR A 80 4.13 -17.77 -1.60
N THR A 81 3.88 -16.70 -2.36
CA THR A 81 3.59 -15.36 -1.83
C THR A 81 2.21 -14.91 -2.28
N LEU A 82 1.19 -15.01 -1.46
CA LEU A 82 -0.13 -14.46 -1.78
C LEU A 82 -0.13 -12.95 -1.55
N ILE A 83 -0.64 -12.18 -2.53
CA ILE A 83 -1.04 -10.77 -2.36
C ILE A 83 -2.51 -10.71 -2.74
N PHE A 84 -3.38 -10.51 -1.75
CA PHE A 84 -4.83 -10.61 -1.91
C PHE A 84 -5.52 -9.29 -1.53
N PRO A 85 -6.06 -8.55 -2.51
CA PRO A 85 -6.75 -7.30 -2.23
C PRO A 85 -8.14 -7.55 -1.63
N VAL A 86 -8.44 -6.96 -0.47
CA VAL A 86 -9.70 -7.22 0.25
C VAL A 86 -10.83 -6.25 -0.10
N SER A 87 -10.60 -5.28 -0.97
CA SER A 87 -11.57 -4.24 -1.34
C SER A 87 -12.86 -4.76 -1.98
N HIS A 88 -12.88 -5.98 -2.51
CA HIS A 88 -14.09 -6.57 -3.07
C HIS A 88 -14.92 -7.38 -2.06
N LEU A 89 -14.39 -7.56 -0.84
CA LEU A 89 -15.03 -8.31 0.22
C LEU A 89 -15.94 -7.41 1.08
N GLN A 90 -16.90 -8.03 1.74
CA GLN A 90 -17.80 -7.35 2.67
C GLN A 90 -17.11 -7.11 4.02
N GLU A 91 -17.26 -5.91 4.56
CA GLU A 91 -16.77 -5.52 5.91
C GLU A 91 -17.52 -6.23 7.04
N GLU A 92 -16.91 -6.31 8.22
CA GLU A 92 -17.44 -6.95 9.44
C GLU A 92 -17.83 -8.44 9.28
N VAL A 93 -17.31 -9.10 8.23
CA VAL A 93 -17.49 -10.53 7.98
C VAL A 93 -16.16 -11.26 8.20
N PRO A 94 -16.14 -12.40 8.91
CA PRO A 94 -14.93 -13.20 9.06
C PRO A 94 -14.60 -13.94 7.77
N TYR A 95 -13.33 -13.90 7.39
CA TYR A 95 -12.76 -14.63 6.25
C TYR A 95 -11.65 -15.55 6.72
N LEU A 96 -11.44 -16.62 5.96
CA LEU A 96 -10.38 -17.58 6.16
C LEU A 96 -9.67 -17.81 4.84
N ILE A 97 -8.39 -17.43 4.78
CA ILE A 97 -7.50 -17.87 3.71
C ILE A 97 -6.89 -19.21 4.13
N THR A 98 -7.01 -20.21 3.26
CA THR A 98 -6.39 -21.52 3.44
C THR A 98 -5.41 -21.78 2.31
N LEU A 99 -4.15 -21.99 2.67
CA LEU A 99 -3.12 -22.57 1.81
C LEU A 99 -3.19 -24.09 1.94
N THR A 100 -3.23 -24.80 0.82
CA THR A 100 -3.01 -26.24 0.76
C THR A 100 -1.76 -26.52 -0.09
N VAL A 101 -0.83 -27.29 0.46
CA VAL A 101 0.38 -27.73 -0.21
C VAL A 101 0.34 -29.25 -0.32
N THR A 102 0.42 -29.77 -1.55
CA THR A 102 0.34 -31.20 -1.82
C THR A 102 1.61 -31.69 -2.50
N ASP A 103 2.22 -32.74 -1.97
CA ASP A 103 3.30 -33.46 -2.61
C ASP A 103 2.72 -34.40 -3.67
N LEU A 104 3.09 -34.19 -4.93
CA LEU A 104 2.57 -34.97 -6.05
C LEU A 104 3.07 -36.41 -6.08
N ASN A 105 4.21 -36.70 -5.43
CA ASN A 105 4.80 -38.03 -5.39
C ASN A 105 4.14 -38.89 -4.31
N THR A 106 3.89 -38.32 -3.14
CA THR A 106 3.31 -39.03 -1.99
C THR A 106 1.80 -38.85 -1.86
N GLN A 107 1.22 -37.88 -2.57
CA GLN A 107 -0.19 -37.46 -2.47
C GLN A 107 -0.58 -36.99 -1.06
N MET A 108 0.41 -36.64 -0.23
CA MET A 108 0.20 -36.11 1.10
C MET A 108 0.06 -34.58 1.03
N SER A 109 -0.81 -34.02 1.86
CA SER A 109 -1.08 -32.59 1.90
C SER A 109 -0.91 -32.01 3.29
N SER A 110 -0.52 -30.74 3.33
CA SER A 110 -0.52 -29.90 4.54
C SER A 110 -1.30 -28.63 4.27
N THR A 111 -1.90 -28.08 5.33
CA THR A 111 -2.68 -26.85 5.25
C THR A 111 -2.15 -25.79 6.20
N TYR A 112 -2.34 -24.53 5.82
CA TYR A 112 -2.13 -23.38 6.68
C TYR A 112 -3.33 -22.45 6.55
N ASP A 113 -3.83 -22.01 7.70
CA ASP A 113 -5.05 -21.21 7.83
C ASP A 113 -4.70 -19.82 8.38
N HIS A 114 -5.16 -18.79 7.68
CA HIS A 114 -5.01 -17.39 8.07
C HIS A 114 -6.39 -16.72 8.15
N PRO A 115 -6.96 -16.63 9.37
CA PRO A 115 -8.25 -15.99 9.56
C PRO A 115 -8.07 -14.47 9.63
N PHE A 116 -9.03 -13.70 9.11
CA PHE A 116 -9.06 -12.25 9.26
C PHE A 116 -10.49 -11.69 9.23
N ILE A 117 -10.65 -10.43 9.62
CA ILE A 117 -11.89 -9.65 9.46
C ILE A 117 -11.53 -8.28 8.90
N ILE A 118 -12.39 -7.77 8.03
CA ILE A 118 -12.24 -6.42 7.50
C ILE A 118 -12.98 -5.46 8.43
N LEU A 119 -12.25 -4.49 8.96
CA LEU A 119 -12.82 -3.45 9.81
C LEU A 119 -13.82 -2.61 9.04
N LYS A 120 -14.88 -2.21 9.74
CA LYS A 120 -15.90 -1.32 9.20
C LYS A 120 -15.26 0.02 8.84
N SER A 121 -15.46 0.48 7.61
CA SER A 121 -15.11 1.84 7.24
C SER A 121 -16.12 2.85 7.83
N PRO A 122 -15.71 4.12 8.02
CA PRO A 122 -16.63 5.17 8.41
C PRO A 122 -17.80 5.27 7.43
N ARG A 123 -19.02 5.45 7.96
CA ARG A 123 -20.24 5.49 7.12
C ARG A 123 -20.16 6.53 6.01
N PHE A 124 -20.87 6.25 4.92
CA PHE A 124 -21.05 7.17 3.80
C PHE A 124 -21.53 8.54 4.25
N CYS A 125 -20.68 9.52 3.98
CA CYS A 125 -20.90 10.93 4.15
C CYS A 125 -21.28 11.57 2.82
N THR A 126 -22.10 12.61 2.85
CA THR A 126 -22.26 13.48 1.68
C THR A 126 -21.24 14.60 1.77
N PHE A 127 -20.34 14.68 0.80
CA PHE A 127 -19.35 15.75 0.73
C PHE A 127 -19.72 16.73 -0.39
N ASN A 128 -19.95 17.98 -0.02
CA ASN A 128 -20.31 19.05 -0.94
C ASN A 128 -19.30 20.21 -0.83
N VAL A 129 -18.98 20.81 -1.97
CA VAL A 129 -18.13 22.01 -2.05
C VAL A 129 -18.91 23.14 -2.71
N THR A 130 -18.87 24.34 -2.13
CA THR A 130 -19.57 25.53 -2.66
C THR A 130 -18.72 26.79 -2.49
N PRO A 131 -18.51 27.60 -3.54
CA PRO A 131 -18.96 27.39 -4.93
C PRO A 131 -18.18 26.28 -5.65
N ILE A 132 -18.67 25.80 -6.80
CA ILE A 132 -17.97 24.78 -7.62
C ILE A 132 -16.89 25.37 -8.53
N SER A 133 -16.87 26.70 -8.65
CA SER A 133 -15.87 27.46 -9.40
C SER A 133 -15.55 28.76 -8.69
N GLY A 134 -14.31 29.23 -8.84
CA GLY A 134 -13.89 30.48 -8.21
C GLY A 134 -12.52 30.94 -8.65
N VAL A 135 -12.16 32.14 -8.22
CA VAL A 135 -10.86 32.75 -8.47
C VAL A 135 -9.89 32.32 -7.37
N ALA A 136 -8.69 31.85 -7.75
CA ALA A 136 -7.65 31.43 -6.81
C ALA A 136 -7.34 32.53 -5.77
N PHE A 137 -7.13 32.14 -4.51
CA PHE A 137 -6.90 33.01 -3.35
C PHE A 137 -7.99 34.05 -3.00
N GLU A 138 -8.97 34.29 -3.87
CA GLU A 138 -10.04 35.27 -3.64
C GLU A 138 -11.34 34.59 -3.21
N THR A 139 -11.69 33.49 -3.88
CA THR A 139 -12.93 32.77 -3.58
C THR A 139 -12.75 31.90 -2.35
N GLU A 140 -13.61 32.13 -1.35
CA GLU A 140 -13.75 31.25 -0.20
C GLU A 140 -14.67 30.08 -0.57
N PHE A 141 -14.13 28.87 -0.45
CA PHE A 141 -14.85 27.63 -0.68
C PHE A 141 -15.28 27.04 0.66
N SER A 142 -16.56 26.70 0.77
CA SER A 142 -17.14 25.98 1.89
C SER A 142 -17.19 24.49 1.56
N HIS A 143 -16.56 23.70 2.41
CA HIS A 143 -16.50 22.24 2.38
C HIS A 143 -17.47 21.75 3.43
N VAL A 144 -18.53 21.06 3.03
CA VAL A 144 -19.60 20.62 3.91
C VAL A 144 -19.70 19.10 3.88
N LEU A 145 -19.61 18.49 5.05
CA LEU A 145 -19.84 17.08 5.29
C LEU A 145 -21.19 16.88 5.98
N GLU A 146 -22.16 16.35 5.24
CA GLU A 146 -23.49 16.05 5.77
C GLU A 146 -23.60 14.56 6.12
N ASN A 147 -24.45 14.25 7.11
CA ASN A 147 -24.76 12.90 7.57
C ASN A 147 -23.60 12.12 8.23
N CYS A 148 -22.47 12.77 8.52
CA CYS A 148 -21.31 12.19 9.22
C CYS A 148 -21.37 12.35 10.75
N LYS A 149 -22.46 11.91 11.40
CA LYS A 149 -22.57 12.12 12.86
C LYS A 149 -22.11 10.89 13.64
N ALA A 150 -20.89 10.97 14.16
CA ALA A 150 -20.39 10.09 15.20
C ALA A 150 -19.27 10.79 15.99
N ASP A 151 -19.27 10.65 17.31
CA ASP A 151 -18.34 11.35 18.23
C ASP A 151 -16.88 10.89 18.09
N HIS A 152 -16.67 9.76 17.43
CA HIS A 152 -15.34 9.17 17.18
C HIS A 152 -14.77 9.51 15.79
N LEU A 153 -15.46 10.33 14.99
CA LEU A 153 -14.96 10.71 13.66
C LEU A 153 -14.05 11.93 13.73
N ARG A 154 -12.93 11.86 13.02
CA ARG A 154 -12.00 12.96 12.76
C ARG A 154 -11.98 13.26 11.26
N TYR A 155 -11.80 14.53 10.90
CA TYR A 155 -11.77 14.96 9.50
C TYR A 155 -10.41 15.55 9.15
N SER A 156 -9.86 15.16 8.01
CA SER A 156 -8.66 15.72 7.40
C SER A 156 -8.99 16.26 6.01
N TYR A 157 -8.96 17.58 5.85
CA TYR A 157 -9.28 18.26 4.59
C TYR A 157 -8.00 18.53 3.81
N PHE A 158 -8.00 18.13 2.54
CA PHE A 158 -6.85 18.25 1.66
C PHE A 158 -7.23 18.80 0.30
N ILE A 159 -6.22 19.35 -0.37
CA ILE A 159 -6.30 19.80 -1.76
C ILE A 159 -5.28 18.99 -2.54
N GLU A 160 -5.74 18.30 -3.59
CA GLU A 160 -4.92 17.48 -4.46
C GLU A 160 -4.79 18.13 -5.84
N THR A 161 -3.55 18.39 -6.27
CA THR A 161 -3.26 18.83 -7.64
C THR A 161 -3.28 17.64 -8.60
N LYS A 162 -3.39 17.85 -9.92
CA LYS A 162 -3.28 16.72 -10.88
C LYS A 162 -1.94 15.99 -10.85
N GLU A 163 -0.94 16.55 -10.18
CA GLU A 163 0.36 15.91 -9.97
C GLU A 163 0.33 14.92 -8.79
N GLY A 164 -0.84 14.73 -8.15
CA GLY A 164 -1.03 13.83 -7.01
C GLY A 164 -0.50 14.38 -5.70
N VAL A 165 -0.08 15.65 -5.67
CA VAL A 165 0.41 16.29 -4.45
C VAL A 165 -0.78 16.72 -3.59
N ARG A 166 -0.90 16.11 -2.41
CA ARG A 166 -1.88 16.49 -1.39
C ARG A 166 -1.30 17.51 -0.44
N ASP A 167 -1.92 18.69 -0.38
CA ASP A 167 -1.66 19.70 0.64
C ASP A 167 -2.77 19.66 1.70
N VAL A 168 -2.45 19.10 2.86
CA VAL A 168 -3.38 19.01 3.99
C VAL A 168 -3.55 20.40 4.59
N HIS A 169 -4.76 20.95 4.44
CA HIS A 169 -5.05 22.29 4.92
C HIS A 169 -5.46 22.27 6.38
N HIS A 170 -6.36 21.35 6.76
CA HIS A 170 -6.86 21.25 8.12
C HIS A 170 -6.93 19.80 8.56
N GLU A 171 -6.35 19.50 9.73
CA GLU A 171 -6.26 18.16 10.29
C GLU A 171 -7.01 18.10 11.63
N ASN A 172 -7.64 16.97 11.93
CA ASN A 172 -8.34 16.71 13.19
C ASN A 172 -9.41 17.76 13.51
N VAL A 173 -10.11 18.25 12.49
CA VAL A 173 -11.23 19.18 12.69
C VAL A 173 -12.44 18.35 13.14
N SER A 174 -13.19 18.82 14.13
CA SER A 174 -14.49 18.25 14.52
C SER A 174 -15.66 18.90 13.77
N SER A 175 -15.40 20.01 13.07
CA SER A 175 -16.37 20.73 12.26
C SER A 175 -16.62 20.01 10.94
N GLN A 176 -17.91 19.83 10.65
CA GLN A 176 -18.43 19.37 9.37
C GLN A 176 -18.38 20.46 8.28
N ILE A 177 -18.08 21.70 8.67
CA ILE A 177 -17.94 22.82 7.74
C ILE A 177 -16.55 23.40 7.90
N VAL A 178 -15.81 23.42 6.80
CA VAL A 178 -14.49 24.06 6.71
C VAL A 178 -14.53 25.06 5.57
N ARG A 179 -13.88 26.21 5.76
CA ARG A 179 -13.76 27.25 4.76
C ARG A 179 -12.31 27.44 4.40
N THR A 180 -11.98 27.37 3.11
CA THR A 180 -10.62 27.59 2.63
C THR A 180 -10.63 28.40 1.35
N THR A 181 -9.56 29.15 1.12
CA THR A 181 -9.25 29.67 -0.21
C THR A 181 -8.35 28.68 -0.92
N LEU A 182 -8.62 28.41 -2.19
CA LEU A 182 -7.80 27.47 -2.95
C LEU A 182 -6.48 28.14 -3.38
N PRO A 183 -5.35 27.40 -3.34
CA PRO A 183 -4.08 27.92 -3.81
C PRO A 183 -4.11 28.14 -5.32
N PHE A 184 -3.12 28.90 -5.81
CA PHE A 184 -2.88 28.97 -7.24
C PHE A 184 -2.51 27.59 -7.79
N ALA A 185 -3.38 27.05 -8.64
CA ALA A 185 -3.04 25.91 -9.47
C ALA A 185 -2.65 26.42 -10.86
N ASN A 186 -1.59 25.84 -11.44
CA ASN A 186 -1.24 26.08 -12.84
C ASN A 186 -2.25 25.42 -13.82
N GLN A 187 -3.46 25.19 -13.36
CA GLN A 187 -4.44 24.28 -13.93
C GLN A 187 -5.84 24.83 -13.68
N SER A 188 -6.76 24.57 -14.61
CA SER A 188 -8.14 25.05 -14.55
C SER A 188 -9.02 24.32 -13.54
N SER A 189 -8.53 23.24 -12.93
CA SER A 189 -9.28 22.48 -11.93
C SER A 189 -8.34 21.83 -10.92
N VAL A 190 -8.81 21.76 -9.67
CA VAL A 190 -8.15 21.15 -8.52
C VAL A 190 -9.13 20.20 -7.85
N THR A 191 -8.63 19.08 -7.32
CA THR A 191 -9.47 18.15 -6.55
C THR A 191 -9.40 18.56 -5.10
N VAL A 192 -10.54 18.85 -4.49
CA VAL A 192 -10.63 19.01 -3.04
C VAL A 192 -11.10 17.68 -2.47
N GLY A 193 -10.57 17.29 -1.33
CA GLY A 193 -11.05 16.11 -0.64
C GLY A 193 -11.10 16.25 0.86
N VAL A 194 -11.82 15.32 1.45
CA VAL A 194 -11.85 15.11 2.89
C VAL A 194 -11.72 13.63 3.18
N GLU A 195 -10.79 13.32 4.07
CA GLU A 195 -10.64 12.01 4.66
C GLU A 195 -11.40 12.00 5.98
N VAL A 196 -12.38 11.11 6.08
CA VAL A 196 -13.13 10.82 7.30
C VAL A 196 -12.45 9.63 7.96
N ILE A 197 -11.99 9.81 9.20
CA ILE A 197 -11.21 8.82 9.94
C ILE A 197 -12.00 8.42 11.19
N ASP A 198 -12.26 7.13 11.37
CA ASP A 198 -12.75 6.61 12.63
C ASP A 198 -11.58 6.46 13.60
N SER A 199 -11.62 7.22 14.70
CA SER A 199 -10.58 7.21 15.74
C SER A 199 -10.53 5.92 16.56
N LEU A 200 -11.59 5.10 16.56
CA LEU A 200 -11.63 3.83 17.29
C LEU A 200 -10.98 2.70 16.51
N THR A 201 -11.26 2.62 15.21
CA THR A 201 -10.79 1.55 14.32
C THR A 201 -9.58 1.96 13.48
N GLU A 202 -9.24 3.25 13.45
CA GLU A 202 -8.24 3.86 12.57
C GLU A 202 -8.47 3.60 11.08
N THR A 203 -9.69 3.25 10.69
CA THR A 203 -10.09 3.14 9.29
C THR A 203 -10.46 4.51 8.74
N SER A 204 -10.34 4.69 7.43
CA SER A 204 -10.70 5.94 6.79
C SER A 204 -11.43 5.76 5.46
N THR A 205 -12.19 6.78 5.09
CA THR A 205 -12.85 6.90 3.79
C THR A 205 -12.57 8.27 3.21
N ILE A 206 -12.20 8.30 1.94
CA ILE A 206 -11.82 9.52 1.24
C ILE A 206 -12.96 9.93 0.31
N TYR A 207 -13.39 11.19 0.43
CA TYR A 207 -14.33 11.84 -0.48
C TYR A 207 -13.59 12.90 -1.27
N THR A 208 -13.84 12.98 -2.57
CA THR A 208 -13.23 13.97 -3.43
C THR A 208 -14.28 14.69 -4.27
N TYR A 209 -14.01 15.95 -4.58
CA TYR A 209 -14.87 16.80 -5.37
C TYR A 209 -14.00 17.70 -6.27
N PRO A 210 -14.21 17.68 -7.61
CA PRO A 210 -13.48 18.55 -8.51
C PRO A 210 -14.01 19.99 -8.43
N VAL A 211 -13.10 20.95 -8.34
CA VAL A 211 -13.42 22.39 -8.32
C VAL A 211 -12.70 23.08 -9.47
N GLU A 212 -13.39 23.98 -10.15
CA GLU A 212 -12.78 24.82 -11.19
C GLU A 212 -12.11 26.04 -10.57
N VAL A 213 -10.86 26.27 -10.94
CA VAL A 213 -10.07 27.39 -10.44
C VAL A 213 -9.70 28.30 -11.61
N VAL A 214 -10.19 29.53 -11.53
CA VAL A 214 -9.87 30.60 -12.46
C VAL A 214 -8.66 31.36 -11.96
N VAL A 215 -7.70 31.55 -12.85
CA VAL A 215 -6.52 32.38 -12.59
C VAL A 215 -6.95 33.86 -12.61
N PRO A 216 -6.67 34.64 -11.55
CA PRO A 216 -6.96 36.07 -11.57
C PRO A 216 -6.16 36.76 -12.68
N ALA A 217 -6.83 37.62 -13.45
CA ALA A 217 -6.16 38.46 -14.44
C ALA A 217 -5.43 39.60 -13.74
N LEU A 218 -4.10 39.62 -13.83
CA LEU A 218 -3.26 40.64 -13.21
C LEU A 218 -3.10 41.84 -14.14
N ALA A 219 -3.55 43.02 -13.69
CA ALA A 219 -3.45 44.27 -14.45
C ALA A 219 -2.04 44.88 -14.38
N SER A 220 -1.27 44.61 -13.32
CA SER A 220 0.08 45.16 -13.16
C SER A 220 1.03 44.23 -12.40
N PHE A 221 2.34 44.52 -12.52
CA PHE A 221 3.38 43.84 -11.75
C PHE A 221 3.31 44.15 -10.24
N ASN A 222 2.72 45.28 -9.84
CA ASN A 222 2.52 45.60 -8.43
C ASN A 222 1.42 44.73 -7.82
N ASP A 223 0.34 44.45 -8.57
CA ASP A 223 -0.74 43.54 -8.16
C ASP A 223 -0.20 42.11 -7.99
N CYS A 224 0.67 41.71 -8.93
CA CYS A 224 1.45 40.49 -8.84
C CYS A 224 2.28 40.41 -7.53
N LYS A 225 3.06 41.45 -7.22
CA LYS A 225 3.90 41.50 -6.02
C LYS A 225 3.08 41.53 -4.73
N PHE A 226 1.92 42.17 -4.77
CA PHE A 226 0.95 42.16 -3.68
C PHE A 226 0.40 40.75 -3.45
N MET A 227 -0.06 40.06 -4.50
CA MET A 227 -0.54 38.67 -4.41
C MET A 227 0.51 37.73 -3.83
N VAL A 228 1.74 37.74 -4.36
CA VAL A 228 2.82 36.85 -3.89
C VAL A 228 3.18 37.10 -2.42
N ARG A 229 3.14 38.37 -1.97
CA ARG A 229 3.53 38.76 -0.60
C ARG A 229 2.44 38.59 0.44
N HIS A 230 1.18 38.87 0.08
CA HIS A 230 0.05 38.88 1.03
C HIS A 230 -0.76 37.57 1.00
N LEU A 231 -0.89 36.90 -0.15
CA LEU A 231 -1.69 35.68 -0.29
C LEU A 231 -0.86 34.40 -0.12
N GLY A 232 0.36 34.51 0.43
CA GLY A 232 1.05 33.35 0.99
C GLY A 232 1.74 32.42 -0.01
N PHE A 233 2.36 32.94 -1.08
CA PHE A 233 3.27 32.15 -1.95
C PHE A 233 4.53 31.59 -1.23
N LYS A 234 4.63 31.76 0.10
CA LYS A 234 5.75 31.27 0.92
C LYS A 234 5.79 29.74 1.09
N ARG A 235 4.69 29.00 0.88
CA ARG A 235 4.67 27.53 1.05
C ARG A 235 4.86 26.73 -0.25
N SER A 236 4.39 27.23 -1.40
CA SER A 236 4.49 26.55 -2.71
C SER A 236 5.88 26.63 -3.38
N ALA A 237 6.76 27.52 -2.92
CA ALA A 237 8.07 27.73 -3.54
C ALA A 237 9.04 26.53 -3.44
N ARG A 238 8.75 25.50 -2.63
CA ARG A 238 9.55 24.26 -2.58
C ARG A 238 9.26 23.29 -3.73
N SER A 239 8.17 23.45 -4.47
CA SER A 239 7.76 22.51 -5.54
C SER A 239 7.51 23.15 -6.90
N LEU A 240 7.75 24.46 -7.10
CA LEU A 240 7.67 25.05 -8.44
C LEU A 240 8.69 24.36 -9.36
N PRO A 241 8.27 23.63 -10.42
CA PRO A 241 9.19 23.01 -11.34
C PRO A 241 10.03 24.10 -12.00
N ALA A 242 11.34 23.89 -12.06
CA ALA A 242 12.27 24.79 -12.73
C ALA A 242 12.01 24.79 -14.24
N PHE A 243 11.05 25.60 -14.71
CA PHE A 243 10.83 25.76 -16.14
C PHE A 243 11.85 26.74 -16.72
N LYS A 244 12.74 26.23 -17.57
CA LYS A 244 13.54 27.02 -18.52
C LYS A 244 12.63 27.43 -19.68
N TYR A 245 12.22 28.69 -19.72
CA TYR A 245 11.77 29.32 -20.96
C TYR A 245 12.57 30.59 -21.20
N SER A 246 13.43 30.53 -22.21
CA SER A 246 14.13 31.67 -22.78
C SER A 246 13.24 32.28 -23.85
N HIS A 247 12.57 33.40 -23.59
CA HIS A 247 12.27 34.36 -24.65
C HIS A 247 12.18 35.79 -24.11
N ILE A 248 12.85 36.66 -24.86
CA ILE A 248 13.06 38.10 -24.72
C ILE A 248 11.72 38.83 -24.90
N TYR A 249 11.37 39.80 -24.04
CA TYR A 249 10.18 40.64 -24.25
C TYR A 249 10.37 42.11 -23.85
N THR A 250 9.86 42.99 -24.73
CA THR A 250 9.71 44.45 -24.63
C THR A 250 8.44 44.86 -23.85
N PRO A 251 8.35 46.10 -23.35
CA PRO A 251 7.32 46.50 -22.40
C PRO A 251 6.12 47.16 -23.09
N GLN A 252 5.03 46.43 -23.30
CA GLN A 252 3.68 46.99 -23.44
C GLN A 252 2.63 45.87 -23.31
N ASN A 253 1.72 46.03 -22.34
CA ASN A 253 0.54 45.18 -22.09
C ASN A 253 0.79 43.67 -21.97
N ILE A 254 1.59 43.27 -20.99
CA ILE A 254 1.71 41.86 -20.62
C ILE A 254 0.63 41.56 -19.58
N GLN A 255 -0.42 40.84 -19.96
CA GLN A 255 -1.19 40.07 -18.98
C GLN A 255 -0.21 39.04 -18.40
N LEU A 256 0.30 39.34 -17.21
CA LEU A 256 1.25 38.47 -16.54
C LEU A 256 0.48 37.26 -16.02
N THR A 257 0.77 36.07 -16.55
CA THR A 257 0.33 34.83 -15.92
C THR A 257 0.95 34.75 -14.52
N ALA A 258 0.26 34.14 -13.55
CA ALA A 258 0.75 34.13 -12.17
C ALA A 258 2.11 33.40 -12.02
N ASN A 259 2.43 32.46 -12.92
CA ASN A 259 3.76 31.82 -12.98
C ASN A 259 4.85 32.81 -13.38
N GLU A 260 4.59 33.65 -14.38
CA GLU A 260 5.54 34.67 -14.81
C GLU A 260 5.71 35.77 -13.76
N CYS A 261 4.62 36.06 -13.04
CA CYS A 261 4.62 36.89 -11.85
C CYS A 261 5.52 36.32 -10.73
N ALA A 262 5.32 35.06 -10.32
CA ALA A 262 6.10 34.41 -9.27
C ALA A 262 7.60 34.34 -9.61
N ARG A 263 7.94 34.07 -10.87
CA ARG A 263 9.33 34.09 -11.38
C ARG A 263 9.96 35.47 -11.23
N ARG A 264 9.30 36.53 -11.74
CA ARG A 264 9.83 37.91 -11.71
C ARG A 264 10.01 38.43 -10.28
N VAL A 265 9.14 38.06 -9.34
CA VAL A 265 9.30 38.40 -7.92
C VAL A 265 10.51 37.66 -7.30
N LYS A 266 10.72 36.38 -7.64
CA LYS A 266 11.87 35.61 -7.18
C LYS A 266 13.19 36.15 -7.72
N GLU A 267 13.27 36.49 -9.00
CA GLU A 267 14.46 37.06 -9.64
C GLU A 267 14.88 38.40 -9.00
N GLN A 268 13.93 39.27 -8.66
CA GLN A 268 14.24 40.52 -7.95
C GLN A 268 14.66 40.32 -6.48
N SER A 269 14.31 39.20 -5.85
CA SER A 269 14.70 38.91 -4.47
C SER A 269 16.10 38.33 -4.33
N VAL A 270 16.71 37.87 -5.42
CA VAL A 270 18.09 37.33 -5.47
C VAL A 270 19.10 38.43 -5.87
N SER A 271 18.62 39.55 -6.41
CA SER A 271 19.45 40.69 -6.85
C SER A 271 19.64 41.79 -5.78
N VAL A 272 19.49 41.45 -4.50
CA VAL A 272 19.75 42.36 -3.35
C VAL A 272 20.78 41.71 -2.44
#